data_AF-A0A4R9GLB0-F1
#
_entry.id   AF-A0A4R9GLB0-F1
#
_cell.length_a   1.000
_cell.length_b   1.000
_cell.length_c   1.000
_cell.angle_alpha   90.00
_cell.angle_beta   90.00
_cell.angle_gamma   90.00
#
_symmetry.space_group_name_H-M   'P 1'
#
loop_
_entity.id
_entity.type
_entity.pdbx_description
1 polymer ?
#
loop_
_entity_poly.entity_id
_entity_poly.type
_entity_poly.pdbx_seq_one_letter_code
_entity_poly.pdbx_strand_id
1 'polypeptide(L)'
;MEEKFVQYLIRKKVLRRIDLRVSSDLSLLWDFAVRKTGDPKFLYSHLLQSYRIRKVGGRLSQWEFRKFARNDSRKRICVDFRDYWESACLAYGHGTSVSGFMNALLELEKDRLSRPSALFGLDRVA
;
A
#
# COMPACT_ATOMS: atom_id res chain seq x y z
N MET A 1 -17.19 -14.96 14.27
CA MET A 1 -15.98 -15.69 14.73
C MET A 1 -14.72 -15.10 14.09
N GLU A 2 -14.74 -14.80 12.78
CA GLU A 2 -13.63 -14.12 12.08
C GLU A 2 -13.20 -12.78 12.69
N GLU A 3 -14.14 -11.93 13.09
CA GLU A 3 -13.83 -10.59 13.59
C GLU A 3 -12.99 -10.61 14.89
N LYS A 4 -13.30 -11.53 15.81
CA LYS A 4 -12.49 -11.73 17.04
C LYS A 4 -11.08 -12.23 16.73
N PHE A 5 -10.93 -13.07 15.72
CA PHE A 5 -9.63 -13.59 15.28
C PHE A 5 -8.79 -12.51 14.59
N VAL A 6 -9.40 -11.70 13.73
CA VAL A 6 -8.76 -10.52 13.11
C VAL A 6 -8.28 -9.55 14.18
N GLN A 7 -9.13 -9.20 15.15
CA GLN A 7 -8.76 -8.31 16.25
C GLN A 7 -7.63 -8.89 17.10
N TYR A 8 -7.60 -10.21 17.32
CA TYR A 8 -6.49 -10.88 17.99
C TYR A 8 -5.16 -10.72 17.22
N LEU A 9 -5.15 -10.98 15.91
CA LEU A 9 -3.95 -10.84 15.07
C LEU A 9 -3.44 -9.39 15.04
N ILE A 10 -4.36 -8.43 14.97
CA ILE A 10 -4.05 -6.99 15.06
C ILE A 10 -3.42 -6.66 16.41
N ARG A 11 -4.04 -7.10 17.52
CA ARG A 11 -3.54 -6.85 18.88
C ARG A 11 -2.15 -7.46 19.11
N LYS A 12 -1.88 -8.61 18.49
CA LYS A 12 -0.58 -9.29 18.53
C LYS A 12 0.46 -8.69 17.59
N LYS A 13 0.14 -7.61 16.85
CA LYS A 13 1.04 -6.96 15.88
C LYS A 13 1.66 -7.97 14.90
N VAL A 14 0.86 -8.95 14.48
CA VAL A 14 1.34 -10.00 13.57
C VAL A 14 1.75 -9.36 12.24
N LEU A 15 2.90 -9.79 11.72
CA LEU A 15 3.31 -9.44 10.36
C LEU A 15 2.73 -10.45 9.37
N ARG A 16 2.24 -9.96 8.24
CA ARG A 16 1.76 -10.77 7.13
C ARG A 16 2.75 -10.68 5.98
N ARG A 17 3.29 -11.82 5.55
CA ARG A 17 4.01 -11.92 4.29
C ARG A 17 3.00 -11.95 3.15
N ILE A 18 3.17 -11.07 2.17
CA ILE A 18 2.34 -11.00 0.97
C ILE A 18 3.21 -10.97 -0.28
N ASP A 19 2.67 -11.49 -1.37
CA ASP A 19 3.23 -11.32 -2.70
C ASP A 19 2.45 -10.22 -3.42
N LEU A 20 3.01 -9.03 -3.43
CA LEU A 20 2.42 -7.85 -4.06
C LEU A 20 2.88 -7.78 -5.51
N ARG A 21 1.95 -7.65 -6.47
CA ARG A 21 2.30 -7.33 -7.85
C ARG A 21 2.33 -5.82 -8.03
N VAL A 22 3.40 -5.32 -8.63
CA VAL A 22 3.60 -3.92 -8.98
C VAL A 22 3.73 -3.84 -10.50
N SER A 23 2.93 -2.98 -11.13
CA SER A 23 2.95 -2.78 -12.58
C SER A 23 4.36 -2.37 -13.03
N SER A 24 4.76 -2.84 -14.20
CA SER A 24 6.13 -2.67 -14.70
C SER A 24 6.55 -1.20 -14.80
N ASP A 25 5.63 -0.31 -15.18
CA ASP A 25 5.80 1.14 -15.25
C ASP A 25 5.98 1.81 -13.86
N LEU A 26 5.49 1.17 -12.81
CA LEU A 26 5.63 1.63 -11.43
C LEU A 26 6.73 0.92 -10.64
N SER A 27 7.35 -0.13 -11.19
CA SER A 27 8.34 -0.92 -10.46
C SER A 27 9.56 -0.10 -10.05
N LEU A 28 10.05 0.79 -10.91
CA LEU A 28 11.19 1.66 -10.58
C LEU A 28 10.84 2.66 -9.47
N LEU A 29 9.63 3.22 -9.52
CA LEU A 29 9.14 4.11 -8.47
C LEU A 29 9.04 3.38 -7.13
N TRP A 30 8.51 2.15 -7.13
CA TRP A 30 8.48 1.30 -5.95
C TRP A 30 9.87 1.09 -5.38
N ASP A 31 10.83 0.64 -6.20
CA ASP A 31 12.19 0.32 -5.74
C ASP A 31 12.95 1.56 -5.22
N PHE A 32 12.66 2.73 -5.78
CA PHE A 32 13.17 4.00 -5.29
C PHE A 32 12.54 4.40 -3.94
N ALA A 33 11.21 4.33 -3.86
CA ALA A 33 10.48 4.69 -2.65
C ALA A 33 10.84 3.76 -1.49
N VAL A 34 10.92 2.45 -1.71
CA VAL A 34 11.36 1.47 -0.70
C VAL A 34 12.78 1.76 -0.22
N ARG A 35 13.72 2.09 -1.13
CA ARG A 35 15.07 2.47 -0.73
C ARG A 35 15.10 3.71 0.16
N LYS A 36 14.22 4.68 -0.09
CA LYS A 36 14.10 5.88 0.73
C LYS A 36 13.42 5.63 2.07
N THR A 37 12.41 4.77 2.12
CA THR A 37 11.71 4.43 3.36
C THR A 37 12.43 3.38 4.20
N GLY A 38 13.49 2.75 3.67
CA GLY A 38 14.28 1.71 4.33
C GLY A 38 13.60 0.33 4.36
N ASP A 39 12.27 0.27 4.54
CA ASP A 39 11.48 -0.97 4.56
C ASP A 39 10.22 -0.82 3.68
N PRO A 40 9.88 -1.83 2.84
CA PRO A 40 8.62 -1.83 2.09
C PRO A 40 7.36 -1.76 2.96
N LYS A 41 7.42 -2.22 4.22
CA LYS A 41 6.34 -2.08 5.19
C LYS A 41 5.96 -0.61 5.38
N PHE A 42 6.94 0.28 5.54
CA PHE A 42 6.68 1.70 5.78
C PHE A 42 6.09 2.39 4.56
N LEU A 43 6.57 2.04 3.36
CA LEU A 43 5.94 2.51 2.12
C LEU A 43 4.48 2.04 2.03
N TYR A 44 4.21 0.78 2.36
CA TYR A 44 2.86 0.22 2.35
C TYR A 44 1.92 0.98 3.30
N SER A 45 2.34 1.15 4.56
CA SER A 45 1.57 1.89 5.57
C SER A 45 1.38 3.35 5.17
N HIS A 46 2.40 3.98 4.58
CA HIS A 46 2.32 5.36 4.07
C HIS A 46 1.26 5.51 2.98
N LEU A 47 1.28 4.63 1.96
CA LEU A 47 0.30 4.64 0.87
C LEU A 47 -1.12 4.50 1.44
N LEU A 48 -1.33 3.55 2.35
CA LEU A 48 -2.63 3.35 3.00
C LEU A 48 -3.04 4.56 3.86
N GLN A 49 -2.10 5.18 4.59
CA GLN A 49 -2.40 6.37 5.38
C GLN A 49 -2.76 7.57 4.49
N SER A 50 -2.06 7.77 3.38
CA SER A 50 -2.39 8.83 2.42
C SER A 50 -3.81 8.63 1.86
N TYR A 51 -4.18 7.38 1.56
CA TYR A 51 -5.54 7.05 1.17
C TYR A 51 -6.57 7.47 2.22
N ARG A 52 -6.37 7.09 3.49
CA ARG A 52 -7.28 7.42 4.59
C ARG A 52 -7.51 8.93 4.66
N ILE A 53 -6.44 9.72 4.61
CA ILE A 53 -6.49 11.19 4.66
C ILE A 53 -7.31 11.75 3.49
N ARG A 54 -7.07 11.27 2.26
CA ARG A 54 -7.80 11.73 1.07
C ARG A 54 -9.27 11.30 1.09
N LYS A 55 -9.57 10.10 1.58
CA LYS A 55 -10.93 9.57 1.76
C LYS A 55 -11.74 10.46 2.68
N VAL A 56 -11.20 10.77 3.86
CA VAL A 56 -11.86 11.65 4.83
C VAL A 56 -12.06 13.06 4.25
N GLY A 57 -11.09 13.56 3.48
CA GLY A 57 -11.17 14.87 2.84
C GLY A 57 -12.05 14.93 1.57
N GLY A 58 -12.69 13.83 1.15
CA GLY A 58 -13.50 13.79 -0.09
C GLY A 58 -12.71 13.97 -1.38
N ARG A 59 -11.38 13.81 -1.36
CA ARG A 59 -10.47 14.09 -2.50
C ARG A 59 -10.14 12.84 -3.32
N LEU A 60 -11.08 11.91 -3.41
CA LEU A 60 -10.93 10.67 -4.16
C LEU A 60 -11.73 10.75 -5.48
N SER A 61 -11.30 11.59 -6.42
CA SER A 61 -11.88 11.58 -7.76
C SER A 61 -11.19 10.52 -8.63
N GLN A 62 -12.01 9.70 -9.30
CA GLN A 62 -11.71 8.70 -10.33
C GLN A 62 -10.46 7.83 -10.11
N TRP A 63 -10.70 6.63 -9.59
CA TRP A 63 -9.68 5.60 -9.47
C TRP A 63 -9.81 4.60 -10.61
N GLU A 64 -8.71 4.37 -11.31
CA GLU A 64 -8.62 3.27 -12.26
C GLU A 64 -7.81 2.14 -11.67
N PHE A 65 -8.44 0.98 -11.50
CA PHE A 65 -7.77 -0.22 -11.06
C PHE A 65 -7.33 -1.02 -12.29
N ARG A 66 -6.04 -0.97 -12.60
CA ARG A 66 -5.48 -1.73 -13.71
C ARG A 66 -5.52 -3.23 -13.43
N LYS A 67 -5.83 -4.01 -14.47
CA LYS A 67 -5.64 -5.47 -14.47
C LYS A 67 -4.16 -5.77 -14.65
N PHE A 68 -3.68 -6.82 -13.98
CA PHE A 68 -2.26 -7.21 -14.00
C PHE A 68 -1.87 -7.91 -15.30
N ALA A 69 -0.70 -7.56 -15.82
CA ALA A 69 -0.05 -8.23 -16.94
C ALA A 69 0.91 -9.34 -16.45
N ARG A 70 1.30 -10.25 -17.35
CA ARG A 70 2.26 -11.33 -17.04
C ARG A 70 3.64 -10.80 -16.64
N ASN A 71 4.00 -9.60 -17.10
CA ASN A 71 5.33 -9.01 -16.91
C ASN A 71 5.40 -8.06 -15.70
N ASP A 72 4.34 -7.98 -14.88
CA ASP A 72 4.35 -7.17 -13.67
C ASP A 72 5.33 -7.73 -12.63
N SER A 73 6.00 -6.82 -11.92
CA SER A 73 7.01 -7.18 -10.93
C SER A 73 6.37 -7.77 -9.68
N ARG A 74 6.87 -8.91 -9.21
CA ARG A 74 6.42 -9.52 -7.95
C ARG A 74 7.34 -9.10 -6.82
N LYS A 75 6.78 -8.39 -5.82
CA LYS A 75 7.46 -7.95 -4.62
C LYS A 75 6.97 -8.76 -3.43
N ARG A 76 7.84 -9.57 -2.83
CA ARG A 76 7.53 -10.32 -1.60
C ARG A 76 7.89 -9.47 -0.40
N ILE A 77 6.88 -9.03 0.34
CA ILE A 77 7.05 -8.07 1.44
C ILE A 77 6.36 -8.57 2.71
N CYS A 78 6.83 -8.12 3.87
CA CYS A 78 6.16 -8.31 5.15
C CYS A 78 5.53 -6.99 5.57
N VAL A 79 4.25 -7.00 5.93
CA VAL A 79 3.50 -5.80 6.34
C VAL A 79 2.76 -6.06 7.63
N ASP A 80 2.34 -5.02 8.34
CA ASP A 80 1.45 -5.21 9.50
C ASP A 80 0.14 -5.85 9.07
N PHE A 81 -0.32 -6.86 9.81
CA PHE A 81 -1.57 -7.55 9.50
C PHE A 81 -2.76 -6.59 9.48
N ARG A 82 -2.75 -5.56 10.34
CA ARG A 82 -3.77 -4.50 10.33
C ARG A 82 -3.85 -3.80 8.97
N ASP A 83 -2.72 -3.32 8.46
CA ASP A 83 -2.69 -2.59 7.19
C ASP A 83 -3.01 -3.51 6.02
N TYR A 84 -2.52 -4.75 6.04
CA TYR A 84 -2.92 -5.76 5.07
C TYR A 84 -4.44 -6.00 5.09
N TRP A 85 -5.02 -6.26 6.26
CA TRP A 85 -6.44 -6.57 6.38
C TRP A 85 -7.30 -5.42 5.89
N GLU A 86 -6.98 -4.19 6.31
CA GLU A 86 -7.69 -3.00 5.83
C GLU A 86 -7.57 -2.84 4.33
N SER A 87 -6.37 -2.96 3.76
CA SER A 87 -6.18 -2.89 2.31
C SER A 87 -6.96 -3.97 1.56
N ALA A 88 -7.10 -5.16 2.13
CA ALA A 88 -7.90 -6.25 1.56
C ALA A 88 -9.40 -5.92 1.57
N CYS A 89 -9.92 -5.41 2.69
CA CYS A 89 -11.32 -4.96 2.77
C CYS A 89 -11.61 -3.80 1.80
N LEU A 90 -10.69 -2.84 1.69
CA LEU A 90 -10.83 -1.71 0.78
C LEU A 90 -10.76 -2.15 -0.68
N ALA A 91 -9.78 -2.98 -1.03
CA ALA A 91 -9.66 -3.54 -2.38
C ALA A 91 -10.93 -4.31 -2.78
N TYR A 92 -11.46 -5.12 -1.86
CA TYR A 92 -12.72 -5.84 -2.07
C TYR A 92 -13.89 -4.88 -2.30
N GLY A 93 -14.04 -3.83 -1.49
CA GLY A 93 -15.09 -2.82 -1.66
C GLY A 93 -15.03 -2.08 -3.00
N HIS A 94 -13.85 -2.05 -3.62
CA HIS A 94 -13.61 -1.46 -4.95
C HIS A 94 -13.63 -2.50 -6.10
N GLY A 95 -13.90 -3.78 -5.81
CA GLY A 95 -13.91 -4.85 -6.82
C GLY A 95 -12.53 -5.15 -7.42
N THR A 96 -11.45 -4.92 -6.67
CA THR A 96 -10.06 -5.14 -7.13
C THR A 96 -9.26 -6.03 -6.18
N SER A 97 -8.06 -6.43 -6.59
CA SER A 97 -7.12 -7.14 -5.72
C SER A 97 -6.33 -6.17 -4.84
N VAL A 98 -5.71 -6.67 -3.76
CA VAL A 98 -4.78 -5.86 -2.94
C VAL A 98 -3.66 -5.27 -3.80
N SER A 99 -3.14 -6.05 -4.76
CA SER A 99 -2.16 -5.50 -5.70
C SER A 99 -2.76 -4.36 -6.52
N GLY A 100 -4.00 -4.50 -7.03
CA GLY A 100 -4.66 -3.48 -7.85
C GLY A 100 -4.84 -2.18 -7.09
N PHE A 101 -5.33 -2.31 -5.85
CA PHE A 101 -5.48 -1.22 -4.92
C PHE A 101 -4.14 -0.52 -4.64
N MET A 102 -3.09 -1.27 -4.29
CA MET A 102 -1.79 -0.66 -3.98
C MET A 102 -1.11 -0.01 -5.19
N ASN A 103 -1.32 -0.50 -6.40
CA ASN A 103 -0.82 0.17 -7.61
C ASN A 103 -1.55 1.50 -7.85
N ALA A 104 -2.87 1.53 -7.68
CA ALA A 104 -3.63 2.79 -7.77
C ALA A 104 -3.13 3.82 -6.74
N LEU A 105 -2.83 3.38 -5.51
CA LEU A 105 -2.22 4.25 -4.50
C LEU A 105 -0.81 4.73 -4.88
N LEU A 106 0.00 3.84 -5.45
CA LEU A 106 1.35 4.17 -5.88
C LEU A 106 1.35 5.17 -7.04
N GLU A 107 0.44 5.03 -8.01
CA GLU A 107 0.21 5.99 -9.08
C GLU A 107 -0.24 7.35 -8.52
N LEU A 108 -1.17 7.34 -7.56
CA LEU A 108 -1.68 8.56 -6.91
C LEU A 108 -0.60 9.35 -6.16
N GLU A 109 0.38 8.65 -5.60
CA GLU A 109 1.49 9.25 -4.88
C GLU A 109 2.72 9.47 -5.77
N LYS A 110 2.67 9.13 -7.06
CA LYS A 110 3.81 9.19 -7.99
C LYS A 110 4.52 10.52 -7.99
N ASP A 111 3.79 11.63 -8.13
CA ASP A 111 4.39 12.97 -8.18
C ASP A 111 5.09 13.35 -6.88
N ARG A 112 4.59 12.84 -5.75
CA ARG A 112 5.20 13.05 -4.43
C ARG A 112 6.40 12.15 -4.27
N LEU A 113 6.24 10.84 -4.45
CA LEU A 113 7.30 9.85 -4.30
C LEU A 113 8.49 10.06 -5.25
N SER A 114 8.25 10.65 -6.42
CA SER A 114 9.31 11.00 -7.38
C SER A 114 10.16 12.20 -6.94
N ARG A 115 9.70 13.02 -5.98
CA ARG A 115 10.46 14.18 -5.51
C ARG A 115 11.54 13.75 -4.51
N PRO A 116 12.76 14.30 -4.61
CA PRO A 116 13.85 14.06 -3.67
C PRO A 116 13.45 14.26 -2.19
N SER A 117 12.66 15.29 -1.91
CA SER A 117 12.32 15.75 -0.55
C SER A 117 11.08 15.11 0.08
N ALA A 118 10.24 14.40 -0.67
CA ALA A 118 8.88 14.03 -0.23
C ALA A 118 8.79 12.90 0.80
N LEU A 119 9.91 12.23 1.10
CA LEU A 119 9.95 11.10 2.03
C LEU A 119 10.75 11.39 3.31
N PHE A 120 11.31 12.61 3.45
CA PHE A 120 11.90 13.06 4.71
C PHE A 120 10.77 13.34 5.71
N GLY A 121 10.49 12.39 6.60
CA GLY A 121 9.48 12.55 7.65
C GLY A 121 8.68 11.29 8.03
N LEU A 122 8.88 10.16 7.35
CA LEU A 122 8.20 8.91 7.71
C LEU A 122 8.79 8.21 8.95
N ASP A 123 9.96 8.65 9.42
CA ASP A 123 10.62 8.14 10.64
C ASP A 123 9.99 8.64 11.96
N ARG A 124 8.94 9.48 11.93
CA ARG A 124 8.43 10.16 13.14
C ARG A 124 7.07 9.73 13.65
N VAL A 125 6.55 8.57 13.23
CA VAL A 125 5.35 8.00 13.87
C VAL A 125 5.63 6.55 14.26
N ALA A 126 6.27 6.40 15.41
CA ALA A 126 6.40 5.16 16.18
C ALA A 126 5.14 4.87 16.99
#